data_AF-A0A7C5APS4-F1
#
_entry.id   AF-A0A7C5APS4-F1
#
_cell.length_a   1.000
_cell.length_b   1.000
_cell.length_c   1.000
_cell.angle_alpha   90.00
_cell.angle_beta   90.00
_cell.angle_gamma   90.00
#
_symmetry.space_group_name_H-M   'P 1'
#
loop_
_entity.id
_entity.type
_entity.pdbx_description
1 polymer ?
#
loop_
_entity_poly.entity_id
_entity_poly.type
_entity_poly.pdbx_seq_one_letter_code
_entity_poly.pdbx_strand_id
1 'polypeptide(L)' 'MTIWYRYICQDCGYSGLTRQRERYLQARTVCPRCGSFRFEVQETDAAPLPDEDALVIETNQD' A
#
# COMPACT_ATOMS: atom_id res chain seq x y z
N MET A 1 -12.87 1.09 11.51
CA MET A 1 -11.54 0.52 11.23
C MET A 1 -11.28 0.63 9.74
N THR A 2 -10.19 1.28 9.35
CA THR A 2 -9.80 1.37 7.94
C THR A 2 -8.88 0.21 7.65
N ILE A 3 -9.36 -0.76 6.85
CA ILE A 3 -8.59 -1.93 6.46
C ILE A 3 -7.67 -1.55 5.29
N TRP A 4 -6.40 -1.91 5.39
CA TRP A 4 -5.43 -1.77 4.33
C TRP A 4 -5.11 -3.14 3.71
N TYR A 5 -4.65 -3.11 2.48
CA TYR A 5 -4.25 -4.30 1.76
C TYR A 5 -2.84 -4.11 1.21
N ARG A 6 -1.98 -5.08 1.45
CA ARG A 6 -0.68 -5.16 0.77
C ARG A 6 -0.89 -5.87 -0.56
N TYR A 7 -0.49 -5.24 -1.65
CA TYR A 7 -0.43 -5.88 -2.97
C TYR A 7 1.02 -6.20 -3.32
N ILE A 8 1.25 -7.35 -3.97
CA ILE A 8 2.56 -7.84 -4.38
C ILE A 8 2.44 -8.38 -5.81
N CYS A 9 3.23 -7.86 -6.74
CA CYS A 9 3.32 -8.37 -8.10
C CYS A 9 4.09 -9.70 -8.09
N GLN A 10 3.45 -10.76 -8.58
CA GLN A 10 4.00 -12.12 -8.57
C GLN A 10 5.14 -12.31 -9.59
N ASP A 11 5.27 -11.43 -10.59
CA ASP A 11 6.31 -11.55 -11.61
C ASP A 11 7.61 -10.80 -11.26
N CYS A 12 7.51 -9.65 -10.58
CA CYS A 12 8.69 -8.80 -10.30
C CYS A 12 8.88 -8.42 -8.83
N GLY A 13 7.99 -8.86 -7.94
CA GLY A 13 8.05 -8.57 -6.50
C GLY A 13 7.69 -7.14 -6.11
N TYR A 14 7.29 -6.27 -7.05
CA TYR A 14 6.85 -4.90 -6.73
C TYR A 14 5.67 -4.95 -5.76
N SER A 15 5.75 -4.23 -4.64
CA SER A 15 4.72 -4.25 -3.60
C SER A 15 4.40 -2.87 -3.07
N GLY A 16 3.22 -2.74 -2.48
CA GLY A 16 2.75 -1.51 -1.86
C GLY A 16 1.48 -1.70 -1.05
N LEU A 17 0.95 -0.62 -0.50
CA LEU A 17 -0.30 -0.60 0.25
C LEU A 17 -1.41 0.04 -0.59
N THR A 18 -2.62 -0.51 -0.48
CA THR A 18 -3.81 -0.01 -1.15
C THR A 18 -5.03 -0.17 -0.26
N ARG A 19 -6.02 0.71 -0.44
CA ARG A 19 -7.37 0.55 0.12
C ARG A 19 -8.34 -0.09 -0.87
N GLN A 20 -7.92 -0.26 -2.12
CA GLN A 20 -8.76 -0.70 -3.22
C GLN A 20 -8.44 -2.15 -3.62
N ARG A 21 -8.74 -3.10 -2.73
CA ARG A 21 -8.50 -4.55 -2.95
C ARG A 21 -9.04 -5.04 -4.30
N GLU A 22 -10.26 -4.65 -4.63
CA GLU A 22 -10.98 -5.13 -5.82
C GLU A 22 -10.29 -4.73 -7.13
N ARG A 23 -9.61 -3.58 -7.19
CA ARG A 23 -8.89 -3.16 -8.39
C ARG A 23 -7.74 -4.10 -8.77
N TYR A 24 -7.09 -4.69 -7.77
CA TYR A 24 -5.99 -5.61 -7.96
C TYR A 24 -6.52 -7.04 -8.21
N LEU A 25 -7.60 -7.44 -7.55
CA LEU A 25 -8.25 -8.74 -7.78
C LEU A 25 -8.93 -8.85 -9.16
N GLN A 26 -9.52 -7.78 -9.67
CA GLN A 26 -10.16 -7.76 -10.99
C GLN A 26 -9.16 -7.57 -12.14
N ALA A 27 -7.84 -7.65 -11.89
CA ALA A 27 -6.79 -7.43 -12.88
C ALA A 27 -6.93 -6.09 -13.64
N ARG A 28 -7.50 -5.06 -12.99
CA ARG A 28 -7.67 -3.71 -13.56
C ARG A 28 -6.46 -2.81 -13.32
N THR A 29 -5.43 -3.33 -12.67
CA THR A 29 -4.20 -2.62 -12.33
C THR A 29 -3.02 -3.32 -13.00
N VAL A 30 -2.18 -2.53 -13.66
CA VAL A 30 -0.95 -2.98 -14.30
C VAL A 30 0.22 -2.71 -13.37
N CYS A 31 1.16 -3.65 -13.27
CA CYS A 31 2.41 -3.44 -12.56
C CYS A 31 3.24 -2.37 -13.26
N PRO A 32 3.59 -1.26 -12.59
CA PRO A 32 4.35 -0.18 -13.21
C PRO A 32 5.80 -0.59 -13.53
N ARG A 33 6.29 -1.70 -12.95
CA ARG A 33 7.66 -2.19 -13.14
C ARG A 33 7.79 -3.18 -14.29
N CYS A 34 6.87 -4.12 -14.42
CA CYS A 34 6.98 -5.21 -15.40
C CYS A 34 5.78 -5.36 -16.35
N GLY A 35 4.72 -4.56 -16.17
CA GLY A 35 3.52 -4.65 -17.00
C GLY A 35 2.59 -5.83 -16.67
N SER A 36 2.90 -6.65 -15.66
CA SER A 36 2.05 -7.79 -15.29
C SER A 36 0.77 -7.36 -14.58
N PHE A 37 -0.27 -8.17 -14.72
CA PHE A 37 -1.55 -8.06 -14.01
C PHE A 37 -1.66 -9.05 -12.84
N ARG A 38 -0.64 -9.90 -12.63
CA ARG A 38 -0.64 -10.91 -11.56
C ARG A 38 -0.22 -10.26 -10.25
N PHE A 39 -1.21 -9.98 -9.42
CA PHE A 39 -1.02 -9.48 -8.08
C PHE A 39 -1.60 -10.43 -7.04
N GLU A 40 -0.86 -10.63 -5.97
CA GLU A 40 -1.38 -11.16 -4.73
C GLU A 40 -1.76 -9.99 -3.81
N VAL A 41 -2.91 -10.10 -3.17
CA VAL A 41 -3.44 -9.05 -2.30
C VAL A 41 -3.78 -9.67 -0.95
N GLN A 42 -3.08 -9.23 0.09
CA GLN A 42 -3.28 -9.69 1.46
C GLN A 42 -3.80 -8.54 2.31
N GLU A 43 -4.76 -8.84 3.18
CA GLU A 43 -5.22 -7.87 4.18
C GLU A 43 -4.11 -7.59 5.19
N THR A 44 -3.96 -6.33 5.59
CA THR A 44 -2.96 -5.94 6.57
C THR A 44 -3.52 -4.86 7.49
N ASP A 45 -3.20 -5.01 8.77
CA ASP A 45 -3.47 -3.98 9.79
C ASP A 45 -2.42 -2.85 9.76
N ALA A 46 -1.36 -3.02 8.96
CA ALA A 46 -0.38 -1.97 8.74
C ALA A 46 -1.01 -0.85 7.91
N ALA A 47 -1.56 0.15 8.60
CA ALA A 47 -1.75 1.45 8.01
C ALA A 47 -0.39 1.94 7.48
N PRO A 48 -0.33 2.59 6.30
CA PRO A 48 0.87 3.35 5.95
C PRO A 48 1.14 4.27 7.13
N LEU A 49 2.39 4.26 7.62
CA LEU A 49 2.80 5.24 8.61
C LEU A 49 2.35 6.60 8.07
N PRO A 50 1.63 7.43 8.85
CA PRO A 50 1.37 8.79 8.43
C PRO A 50 2.72 9.36 8.02
N ASP A 51 2.83 9.90 6.80
CA ASP A 51 4.04 10.53 6.30
C ASP A 51 4.69 11.31 7.46
N GLU A 52 5.98 11.09 7.71
CA GLU A 52 6.72 11.64 8.85
C GLU A 52 6.70 13.19 8.93
N ASP A 53 6.02 13.86 7.99
CA ASP A 53 5.74 15.30 7.97
C ASP A 53 4.64 15.73 8.97
N ALA A 54 3.85 14.79 9.52
CA ALA A 54 2.80 15.11 10.51
C ALA A 54 3.27 15.05 11.98
N LEU A 55 4.53 14.69 12.24
CA LEU A 55 5.13 14.65 13.58
C LEU A 55 6.05 15.85 13.82
N VAL A 56 5.57 17.07 13.56
CA VAL A 56 6.13 18.24 14.27
C VAL A 56 5.60 18.16 15.70
N ILE A 57 6.33 17.45 16.54
CA ILE A 57 6.16 17.48 17.98
C ILE A 57 6.47 18.92 18.39
N GLU A 58 5.44 19.74 18.65
CA GLU A 58 5.60 21.01 19.36
C GLU A 58 6.17 20.73 20.75
N THR A 59 7.50 20.61 20.85
CA THR A 59 8.22 20.70 22.12
C THR A 59 8.70 22.13 22.25
N ASN A 60 7.78 23.04 22.59
CA ASN A 60 8.17 24.31 23.19
C ASN A 60 8.11 24.13 24.71
N GLN A 61 9.25 23.68 25.26
CA GLN A 61 9.62 24.00 26.64
C GLN A 61 10.60 25.17 26.59
N ASP A 62 10.14 26.35 26.96
CA ASP A 62 10.82 27.30 27.86
C ASP A 62 9.78 28.21 28.51
#